data_AF-A0A3Q0EMH4-F1
#
_entry.id   AF-A0A3Q0EMH4-F1
#
_cell.length_a   1.000
_cell.length_b   1.000
_cell.length_c   1.000
_cell.angle_alpha   90.00
_cell.angle_beta   90.00
_cell.angle_gamma   90.00
#
_symmetry.space_group_name_H-M   'P 1'
#
loop_
_entity.id
_entity.type
_entity.pdbx_description
1 polymer ?
#
loop_
_entity_poly.entity_id
_entity_poly.type
_entity_poly.pdbx_seq_one_letter_code
_entity_poly.pdbx_strand_id
1 'polypeptide(L)'
;MFIQPIVSGKRVGIVGLGRIGLEVAHRLEALECMVSYNSRKQKPFVPYPFYSTVLELATNTDVLVLCCSLNDQTRHMINKEVMLALGKGGVIVNVGRGALIDEKQLINCLMEGEIGGAGLDVFENEPLVDEHFFSLDNVVLSPHAGFSTLDSYLAICQLLGRNLEAFFSNNPLITPVI
;
A
#
# COMPACT_ATOMS: atom_id res chain seq x y z
N MET A 1 2.21 24.49 -18.79
CA MET A 1 1.36 23.37 -19.24
C MET A 1 1.78 22.15 -18.45
N PHE A 2 0.95 21.67 -17.52
CA PHE A 2 1.25 20.47 -16.74
C PHE A 2 0.75 19.25 -17.52
N ILE A 3 1.67 18.50 -18.11
CA ILE A 3 1.35 17.24 -18.78
C ILE A 3 1.33 16.16 -17.70
N GLN A 4 0.15 15.63 -17.39
CA GLN A 4 -0.02 14.58 -16.39
C GLN A 4 0.13 13.20 -17.06
N PRO A 5 0.78 12.23 -16.40
CA PRO A 5 0.90 10.87 -16.92
C PRO A 5 -0.45 10.14 -16.87
N ILE A 6 -0.73 9.32 -17.90
CA ILE A 6 -1.89 8.42 -17.93
C ILE A 6 -1.63 7.16 -17.08
N VAL A 7 -2.68 6.63 -16.45
CA VAL A 7 -2.64 5.40 -15.66
C VAL A 7 -2.77 4.14 -16.53
N SER A 8 -3.60 4.19 -17.58
CA SER A 8 -3.74 3.06 -18.51
C SER A 8 -2.39 2.67 -19.13
N GLY A 9 -2.16 1.35 -19.22
CA GLY A 9 -0.92 0.77 -19.72
C GLY A 9 0.27 0.82 -18.75
N LYS A 10 0.13 1.37 -17.53
CA LYS A 10 1.22 1.35 -16.54
C LYS A 10 1.46 -0.05 -15.98
N ARG A 11 2.72 -0.35 -15.66
CA ARG A 11 3.11 -1.56 -14.91
C ARG A 11 2.94 -1.29 -13.43
N VAL A 12 2.09 -2.04 -12.75
CA VAL A 12 1.79 -1.82 -11.32
C VAL A 12 2.16 -3.05 -10.52
N GLY A 13 3.09 -2.87 -9.58
CA GLY A 13 3.50 -3.89 -8.62
C GLY A 13 2.71 -3.77 -7.33
N ILE A 14 2.10 -4.87 -6.89
CA ILE A 14 1.37 -4.92 -5.62
C ILE A 14 2.20 -5.71 -4.59
N VAL A 15 2.58 -5.05 -3.51
CA VAL A 15 3.23 -5.70 -2.36
C VAL A 15 2.15 -6.19 -1.40
N GLY A 16 1.91 -7.50 -1.41
CA GLY A 16 0.88 -8.14 -0.59
C GLY A 16 -0.43 -8.39 -1.34
N LEU A 17 -0.52 -9.51 -2.05
CA LEU A 17 -1.73 -9.95 -2.74
C LEU A 17 -2.71 -10.70 -1.80
N GLY A 18 -3.12 -10.04 -0.72
CA GLY A 18 -4.20 -10.48 0.18
C GLY A 18 -5.58 -10.04 -0.31
N ARG A 19 -6.55 -9.91 0.60
CA ARG A 19 -7.90 -9.40 0.25
C ARG A 19 -7.85 -8.01 -0.38
N ILE A 20 -7.15 -7.08 0.26
CA ILE A 20 -7.00 -5.70 -0.24
C ILE A 20 -6.23 -5.68 -1.56
N GLY A 21 -5.08 -6.36 -1.63
CA GLY A 21 -4.26 -6.42 -2.84
C GLY A 21 -4.99 -7.00 -4.06
N LEU A 22 -5.83 -8.02 -3.89
CA LEU A 22 -6.65 -8.58 -4.98
C LEU A 22 -7.71 -7.57 -5.48
N GLU A 23 -8.39 -6.89 -4.56
CA GLU A 23 -9.37 -5.85 -4.92
C GLU A 23 -8.72 -4.67 -5.66
N VAL A 24 -7.51 -4.29 -5.26
CA VAL A 24 -6.70 -3.29 -5.96
C VAL A 24 -6.31 -3.80 -7.36
N ALA A 25 -5.82 -5.04 -7.47
CA ALA A 25 -5.45 -5.64 -8.75
C ALA A 25 -6.62 -5.65 -9.74
N HIS A 26 -7.80 -6.07 -9.28
CA HIS A 26 -9.01 -6.12 -10.11
C HIS A 26 -9.40 -4.76 -10.68
N ARG A 27 -9.29 -3.69 -9.87
CA ARG A 27 -9.58 -2.31 -10.32
C ARG A 27 -8.54 -1.82 -11.32
N LEU A 28 -7.27 -2.17 -11.12
CA LEU A 28 -6.17 -1.79 -12.02
C LEU A 28 -6.26 -2.51 -13.38
N GLU A 29 -6.68 -3.78 -13.40
CA GLU A 29 -6.96 -4.49 -14.66
C GLU A 29 -8.05 -3.79 -15.49
N ALA A 30 -9.12 -3.32 -14.84
CA ALA A 30 -10.18 -2.56 -15.52
C ALA A 30 -9.69 -1.22 -16.08
N LEU A 31 -8.57 -0.70 -15.57
CA LEU A 31 -7.88 0.48 -16.07
C LEU A 31 -6.76 0.14 -17.08
N GLU A 32 -6.69 -1.10 -17.57
CA GLU A 32 -5.69 -1.57 -18.55
C GLU A 32 -4.24 -1.53 -18.01
N CYS A 33 -4.05 -1.57 -16.69
CA CYS A 33 -2.72 -1.68 -16.10
C CYS A 33 -2.19 -3.12 -16.18
N MET A 34 -0.86 -3.25 -16.32
CA MET A 34 -0.16 -4.54 -16.23
C MET A 34 0.18 -4.83 -14.78
N VAL A 35 -0.60 -5.68 -14.12
CA VAL A 35 -0.43 -5.97 -12.68
C VAL A 35 0.54 -7.13 -12.46
N SER A 36 1.51 -6.93 -11.58
CA SER A 36 2.39 -7.95 -11.00
C SER A 36 2.38 -7.85 -9.48
N TYR A 37 2.90 -8.84 -8.76
CA TYR A 37 2.86 -8.82 -7.31
C TYR A 37 4.05 -9.49 -6.63
N ASN A 38 4.27 -9.08 -5.38
CA ASN A 38 5.09 -9.78 -4.41
C ASN A 38 4.22 -10.23 -3.23
N SER A 39 4.55 -11.38 -2.65
CA SER A 39 4.05 -11.81 -1.34
C SER A 39 4.95 -12.92 -0.80
N ARG A 40 4.75 -13.31 0.48
CA ARG A 40 5.55 -14.37 1.13
C ARG A 40 5.58 -15.71 0.36
N LYS A 41 4.50 -16.04 -0.36
CA LYS A 41 4.39 -17.24 -1.19
C LYS A 41 3.55 -16.91 -2.42
N GLN A 42 3.94 -17.44 -3.57
CA GLN A 42 3.14 -17.35 -4.79
C GLN A 42 1.69 -17.81 -4.50
N LYS A 43 0.72 -17.01 -4.93
CA LYS A 43 -0.70 -17.34 -4.83
C LYS A 43 -1.06 -18.30 -5.96
N PRO A 44 -1.71 -19.43 -5.64
CA PRO A 44 -2.23 -20.30 -6.68
C PRO A 44 -3.40 -19.61 -7.39
N PHE A 45 -3.58 -19.88 -8.68
CA PHE A 45 -4.75 -19.48 -9.47
C PHE A 45 -5.00 -17.96 -9.60
N VAL A 46 -3.94 -17.14 -9.57
CA VAL A 46 -4.02 -15.71 -9.96
C VAL A 46 -3.31 -15.49 -11.31
N PRO A 47 -3.82 -14.62 -12.20
CA PRO A 47 -3.22 -14.40 -13.52
C PRO A 47 -1.99 -13.47 -13.51
N TYR A 48 -1.67 -12.89 -12.35
CA TYR A 48 -0.61 -11.89 -12.21
C TYR A 48 0.78 -12.53 -12.10
N PRO A 49 1.83 -11.98 -12.75
CA PRO A 49 3.20 -12.41 -12.53
C PRO A 49 3.64 -12.22 -11.08
N PHE A 50 4.32 -13.23 -10.54
CA PHE A 50 4.87 -13.24 -9.18
C PHE A 50 6.35 -12.90 -9.18
N TYR A 51 6.75 -12.00 -8.29
CA TYR A 51 8.14 -11.68 -8.00
C TYR A 51 8.50 -12.11 -6.58
N SER A 52 9.66 -12.75 -6.44
CA SER A 52 10.09 -13.36 -5.18
C SER A 52 10.52 -12.32 -4.14
N THR A 53 11.04 -11.18 -4.60
CA THR A 53 11.45 -10.05 -3.77
C THR A 53 10.75 -8.76 -4.21
N VAL A 54 10.69 -7.79 -3.30
CA VAL A 54 10.15 -6.46 -3.62
C VAL A 54 11.11 -5.64 -4.47
N LEU A 55 12.41 -5.86 -4.32
CA LEU A 55 13.42 -5.23 -5.18
C LEU A 55 13.22 -5.62 -6.65
N GLU A 56 13.07 -6.92 -6.94
CA GLU A 56 12.80 -7.38 -8.32
C GLU A 56 11.48 -6.81 -8.85
N LEU A 57 10.44 -6.73 -8.01
CA LEU A 57 9.16 -6.14 -8.39
C LEU A 57 9.31 -4.66 -8.75
N ALA A 58 10.01 -3.88 -7.92
CA ALA A 58 10.24 -2.46 -8.12
C ALA A 58 10.97 -2.17 -9.45
N THR A 59 12.03 -2.94 -9.77
CA THR A 59 12.76 -2.82 -11.05
C THR A 59 11.86 -3.01 -12.29
N ASN A 60 10.76 -3.76 -12.15
CA ASN A 60 9.90 -4.14 -13.27
C ASN A 60 8.57 -3.38 -13.32
N THR A 61 8.37 -2.36 -12.48
CA THR A 61 7.10 -1.64 -12.34
C THR A 61 7.29 -0.13 -12.39
N ASP A 62 6.22 0.59 -12.75
CA ASP A 62 6.19 2.06 -12.75
C ASP A 62 5.54 2.59 -11.47
N VAL A 63 4.63 1.80 -10.87
CA VAL A 63 3.93 2.13 -9.64
C VAL A 63 4.01 0.95 -8.69
N LEU A 64 4.35 1.21 -7.42
CA LEU A 64 4.40 0.21 -6.36
C LEU A 64 3.32 0.49 -5.31
N VAL A 65 2.35 -0.42 -5.16
CA VAL A 65 1.22 -0.30 -4.22
C VAL A 65 1.41 -1.23 -3.03
N LEU A 66 1.40 -0.68 -1.81
CA LEU A 66 1.64 -1.43 -0.58
C LEU A 66 0.31 -1.80 0.10
N CYS A 67 0.01 -3.09 0.11
CA CYS A 67 -1.22 -3.68 0.66
C CYS A 67 -0.93 -4.77 1.72
N CYS A 68 0.33 -4.91 2.15
CA CYS A 68 0.75 -5.95 3.09
C CYS A 68 0.65 -5.51 4.56
N SER A 69 0.63 -6.48 5.46
CA SER A 69 0.64 -6.21 6.91
C SER A 69 2.05 -5.84 7.38
N LEU A 70 2.13 -4.93 8.35
CA LEU A 70 3.36 -4.61 9.06
C LEU A 70 3.72 -5.71 10.06
N ASN A 71 4.98 -6.14 10.03
CA ASN A 71 5.64 -7.03 10.99
C ASN A 71 7.15 -6.82 10.87
N ASP A 72 7.95 -7.54 11.64
CA ASP A 72 9.41 -7.37 11.66
C ASP A 72 10.09 -7.59 10.30
N GLN A 73 9.53 -8.45 9.45
CA GLN A 73 10.08 -8.73 8.11
C GLN A 73 9.66 -7.69 7.07
N THR A 74 8.56 -6.96 7.29
CA THR A 74 8.03 -5.96 6.35
C THR A 74 8.31 -4.53 6.79
N ARG A 75 8.85 -4.34 8.00
CA ARG A 75 9.28 -3.02 8.48
C ARG A 75 10.40 -2.48 7.60
N HIS A 76 10.18 -1.28 7.06
CA HIS A 76 11.10 -0.56 6.16
C HIS A 76 11.55 -1.41 4.96
N MET A 77 10.70 -2.34 4.53
CA MET A 77 10.98 -3.18 3.35
C MET A 77 11.09 -2.34 2.09
N ILE A 78 10.43 -1.18 2.04
CA ILE A 78 10.62 -0.16 1.02
C ILE A 78 11.70 0.80 1.52
N ASN A 79 12.94 0.36 1.38
CA ASN A 79 14.13 1.13 1.73
C ASN A 79 14.65 1.93 0.51
N LYS A 80 15.77 2.64 0.69
CA LYS A 80 16.40 3.42 -0.40
C LYS A 80 16.72 2.59 -1.64
N GLU A 81 17.17 1.35 -1.47
CA GLU A 81 17.51 0.45 -2.59
C GLU A 81 16.28 0.15 -3.45
N VAL A 82 15.14 -0.18 -2.83
CA VAL A 82 13.87 -0.42 -3.52
C VAL A 82 13.37 0.86 -4.22
N MET A 83 13.50 2.02 -3.59
CA MET A 83 13.11 3.31 -4.18
C MET A 83 13.94 3.64 -5.43
N LEU A 84 15.26 3.44 -5.37
CA LEU A 84 16.15 3.65 -6.51
C LEU A 84 15.89 2.66 -7.64
N ALA A 85 15.52 1.41 -7.31
CA ALA A 85 15.13 0.41 -8.30
C ALA A 85 13.82 0.76 -9.02
N LEU A 86 12.85 1.36 -8.32
CA LEU A 86 11.63 1.90 -8.92
C LEU A 86 11.94 3.13 -9.81
N GLY A 87 12.87 3.97 -9.35
CA GLY A 87 13.50 5.03 -10.12
C GLY A 87 12.67 6.31 -10.30
N LYS A 88 13.24 7.26 -11.07
CA LYS A 88 12.77 8.66 -11.17
C LYS A 88 11.36 8.86 -11.72
N GLY A 89 10.88 7.90 -12.51
CA GLY A 89 9.49 7.89 -13.01
C GLY A 89 8.52 7.14 -12.11
N GLY A 90 9.03 6.52 -11.04
CA GLY A 90 8.33 5.65 -10.13
C GLY A 90 7.35 6.39 -9.22
N VAL A 91 6.26 5.71 -8.83
CA VAL A 91 5.34 6.21 -7.80
C VAL A 91 5.11 5.14 -6.74
N ILE A 92 5.21 5.50 -5.46
CA ILE A 92 4.83 4.62 -4.35
C ILE A 92 3.43 5.00 -3.84
N VAL A 93 2.56 4.02 -3.65
CA VAL A 93 1.25 4.20 -3.01
C VAL A 93 1.19 3.34 -1.75
N ASN A 94 1.01 3.96 -0.58
CA ASN A 94 0.92 3.23 0.69
C ASN A 94 -0.46 3.37 1.32
N VAL A 95 -1.18 2.25 1.38
CA VAL A 95 -2.47 2.09 2.06
C VAL A 95 -2.40 1.03 3.17
N GLY A 96 -1.19 0.63 3.54
CA GLY A 96 -0.91 -0.38 4.55
C GLY A 96 -0.60 0.24 5.91
N ARG A 97 0.68 0.39 6.23
CA ARG A 97 1.19 1.08 7.43
C ARG A 97 2.40 1.92 7.03
N GLY A 98 2.59 3.06 7.69
CA GLY A 98 3.71 3.96 7.36
C GLY A 98 5.07 3.28 7.42
N ALA A 99 5.33 2.55 8.51
CA ALA A 99 6.58 1.81 8.73
C ALA A 99 6.84 0.62 7.76
N LEU A 100 6.06 0.45 6.69
CA LEU A 100 6.47 -0.38 5.56
C LEU A 100 7.56 0.30 4.71
N ILE A 101 7.58 1.63 4.75
CA ILE A 101 8.56 2.48 4.08
C ILE A 101 9.52 3.02 5.13
N ASP A 102 10.80 3.19 4.78
CA ASP A 102 11.70 4.08 5.52
C ASP A 102 11.36 5.53 5.16
N GLU A 103 10.53 6.19 5.97
CA GLU A 103 9.91 7.48 5.65
C GLU A 103 10.95 8.59 5.41
N LYS A 104 12.05 8.57 6.17
CA LYS A 104 13.15 9.52 6.01
C LYS A 104 13.83 9.37 4.67
N GLN A 105 14.05 8.13 4.23
CA GLN A 105 14.63 7.88 2.90
C GLN A 105 13.66 8.26 1.79
N LEU A 106 12.35 8.06 1.99
CA LEU A 106 11.32 8.48 1.02
C LEU A 106 11.36 9.99 0.80
N ILE A 107 11.36 10.79 1.88
CA ILE A 107 11.45 12.25 1.81
C ILE A 107 12.70 12.68 1.03
N ASN A 108 13.86 12.13 1.38
CA ASN A 108 15.12 12.44 0.67
C ASN A 108 15.03 12.08 -0.82
N CYS A 109 14.52 10.90 -1.17
CA CYS A 109 14.39 10.49 -2.57
C CYS A 109 13.39 11.35 -3.35
N LEU A 110 12.32 11.82 -2.72
CA LEU A 110 11.36 12.75 -3.34
C LEU A 110 11.99 14.13 -3.58
N MET A 111 12.71 14.66 -2.60
CA MET A 111 13.41 15.95 -2.70
C MET A 111 14.54 15.93 -3.74
N GLU A 112 15.26 14.81 -3.83
CA GLU A 112 16.35 14.60 -4.80
C GLU A 112 15.84 14.24 -6.21
N GLY A 113 14.53 14.00 -6.38
CA GLY A 113 13.94 13.57 -7.65
C GLY A 113 14.37 12.17 -8.09
N GLU A 114 14.75 11.32 -7.13
CA GLU A 114 15.08 9.92 -7.36
C GLU A 114 13.84 9.03 -7.47
N ILE A 115 12.68 9.53 -7.01
CA ILE A 115 11.36 8.96 -7.27
C ILE A 115 10.41 10.05 -7.77
N GLY A 116 9.49 9.67 -8.66
CA GLY A 116 8.57 10.59 -9.32
C GLY A 116 7.49 11.14 -8.40
N GLY A 117 7.02 10.36 -7.41
CA GLY A 117 6.06 10.83 -6.42
C GLY A 117 5.57 9.75 -5.44
N ALA A 118 4.67 10.15 -4.54
CA ALA A 118 4.05 9.24 -3.58
C ALA A 118 2.59 9.57 -3.26
N GLY A 119 1.75 8.55 -3.09
CA GLY A 119 0.40 8.66 -2.53
C GLY A 119 0.34 7.94 -1.18
N LEU A 120 0.19 8.69 -0.09
CA LEU A 120 0.32 8.18 1.28
C LEU A 120 -0.98 8.37 2.04
N ASP A 121 -1.60 7.27 2.46
CA ASP A 121 -2.71 7.29 3.43
C ASP A 121 -2.22 7.05 4.87
N VAL A 122 -0.97 6.63 5.04
CA VAL A 122 -0.40 6.20 6.33
C VAL A 122 1.04 6.69 6.50
N PHE A 123 1.43 6.95 7.74
CA PHE A 123 2.71 7.57 8.12
C PHE A 123 3.37 6.82 9.28
N GLU A 124 4.68 6.94 9.46
CA GLU A 124 5.40 6.23 10.52
C GLU A 124 4.95 6.65 11.92
N ASN A 125 4.67 7.94 12.11
CA ASN A 125 4.42 8.56 13.43
C ASN A 125 3.00 9.14 13.54
N GLU A 126 2.00 8.47 12.99
CA GLU A 126 0.61 8.93 13.03
C GLU A 126 0.13 9.30 14.45
N PRO A 127 -0.65 10.39 14.61
CA PRO A 127 -1.21 11.25 13.55
C PRO A 127 -0.24 12.35 13.06
N LEU A 128 1.01 12.36 13.53
CA LEU A 128 2.01 13.33 13.12
C LEU A 128 2.57 12.94 11.74
N VAL A 129 2.58 13.91 10.84
CA VAL A 129 3.16 13.80 9.50
C VAL A 129 4.40 14.68 9.46
N ASP A 130 5.49 14.17 8.90
CA ASP A 130 6.71 14.96 8.72
C ASP A 130 6.42 16.20 7.85
N GLU A 131 6.82 17.37 8.34
CA GLU A 131 6.47 18.65 7.72
C GLU A 131 7.05 18.81 6.32
N HIS A 132 8.14 18.10 5.99
CA HIS A 132 8.76 18.17 4.67
C HIS A 132 7.79 17.70 3.58
N PHE A 133 6.87 16.77 3.87
CA PHE A 133 5.86 16.34 2.90
C PHE A 133 4.97 17.47 2.41
N PHE A 134 4.66 18.47 3.24
CA PHE A 134 3.81 19.60 2.84
C PHE A 134 4.49 20.57 1.89
N SER A 135 5.82 20.48 1.74
CA SER A 135 6.59 21.29 0.80
C SER A 135 6.76 20.64 -0.58
N LEU A 136 6.31 19.40 -0.75
CA LEU A 136 6.51 18.60 -1.97
C LEU A 136 5.28 18.66 -2.86
N ASP A 137 5.47 19.03 -4.13
CA ASP A 137 4.38 19.07 -5.13
C ASP A 137 4.07 17.69 -5.73
N ASN A 138 4.93 16.69 -5.49
CA ASN A 138 4.82 15.34 -6.04
C ASN A 138 4.32 14.31 -5.02
N VAL A 139 3.61 14.75 -3.98
CA VAL A 139 2.96 13.87 -3.00
C VAL A 139 1.47 14.16 -2.85
N VAL A 140 0.71 13.12 -2.54
CA VAL A 140 -0.69 13.22 -2.11
C VAL A 140 -0.80 12.57 -0.74
N LEU A 141 -1.32 13.32 0.23
CA LEU A 141 -1.42 12.92 1.63
C LEU A 141 -2.89 12.74 2.02
N SER A 142 -3.21 11.61 2.66
CA SER A 142 -4.53 11.29 3.17
C SER A 142 -4.43 10.85 4.65
N PRO A 143 -5.39 11.22 5.52
CA PRO A 143 -5.26 11.06 6.96
C PRO A 143 -5.75 9.68 7.45
N HIS A 144 -5.17 8.59 6.97
CA HIS A 144 -5.56 7.21 7.30
C HIS A 144 -7.06 6.96 7.12
N ALA A 145 -7.56 7.38 5.96
CA ALA A 145 -8.97 7.41 5.65
C ALA A 145 -9.41 6.27 4.73
N GLY A 146 -8.53 5.32 4.37
CA GLY A 146 -8.85 4.24 3.42
C GLY A 146 -10.05 3.36 3.80
N PHE A 147 -10.42 3.29 5.08
CA PHE A 147 -11.60 2.56 5.56
C PHE A 147 -12.80 3.48 5.90
N SER A 148 -12.65 4.79 5.82
CA SER A 148 -13.56 5.78 6.44
C SER A 148 -14.79 6.11 5.59
N THR A 149 -15.52 5.09 5.13
CA THR A 149 -16.86 5.26 4.58
C THR A 149 -17.92 4.95 5.63
N LEU A 150 -19.11 5.57 5.52
CA LEU A 150 -20.22 5.30 6.45
C LEU A 150 -20.55 3.81 6.52
N ASP A 151 -20.66 3.15 5.37
CA ASP A 151 -20.99 1.72 5.29
C ASP A 151 -19.92 0.86 5.95
N SER A 152 -18.64 1.15 5.71
CA SER A 152 -17.52 0.43 6.33
C SER A 152 -17.51 0.62 7.85
N TYR A 153 -17.72 1.85 8.31
CA TYR A 153 -17.75 2.18 9.73
C TYR A 153 -18.90 1.45 10.45
N LEU A 154 -20.11 1.48 9.86
CA LEU A 154 -21.27 0.76 10.40
C LEU A 154 -21.03 -0.75 10.43
N ALA A 155 -20.45 -1.32 9.38
CA ALA A 155 -20.12 -2.75 9.34
C ALA A 155 -19.10 -3.14 10.43
N ILE A 156 -18.10 -2.29 10.69
CA ILE A 156 -17.12 -2.48 11.77
C ILE A 156 -17.82 -2.44 13.14
N CYS A 157 -18.65 -1.43 13.40
CA CYS A 157 -19.40 -1.31 14.66
C CYS A 157 -20.31 -2.53 14.90
N GLN A 158 -21.00 -2.99 13.86
CA GLN A 158 -21.83 -4.19 13.93
C GLN A 158 -21.01 -5.45 14.22
N LEU A 159 -19.88 -5.64 13.55
CA LEU A 159 -19.00 -6.79 13.79
C LEU A 159 -18.41 -6.77 15.21
N LEU A 160 -18.03 -5.60 15.71
CA LEU A 160 -17.55 -5.42 17.08
C LEU A 160 -18.64 -5.80 18.09
N GLY A 161 -19.85 -5.24 17.96
CA GLY A 161 -20.97 -5.55 18.84
C GLY A 161 -21.27 -7.05 18.87
N ARG A 162 -21.34 -7.70 17.71
CA ARG A 162 -21.60 -9.13 17.62
C ARG A 162 -20.49 -10.00 18.23
N ASN A 163 -19.22 -9.59 18.15
CA ASN A 163 -18.13 -10.30 18.83
C ASN A 163 -18.21 -10.15 20.36
N LEU A 164 -18.56 -8.97 20.87
CA LEU A 164 -18.76 -8.73 22.30
C LEU A 164 -19.93 -9.54 22.85
N GLU A 165 -21.06 -9.55 22.14
CA GLU A 165 -22.23 -10.38 22.48
C GLU A 165 -21.86 -11.86 22.53
N ALA A 166 -21.12 -12.35 21.54
CA ALA A 166 -20.66 -13.74 21.51
C ALA A 166 -19.77 -14.05 22.72
N PHE A 167 -18.81 -13.17 23.05
CA PHE A 167 -17.92 -13.32 24.19
C PHE A 167 -18.69 -13.42 25.53
N PHE A 168 -19.54 -12.43 25.83
CA PHE A 168 -20.29 -12.39 27.09
C PHE A 168 -21.37 -13.47 27.20
N SER A 169 -21.79 -14.07 26.08
CA SER A 169 -22.73 -15.19 26.04
C SER A 169 -22.04 -16.56 26.04
N ASN A 170 -20.71 -16.64 26.18
CA ASN A 170 -19.91 -17.87 26.06
C ASN A 170 -20.09 -18.60 24.71
N ASN A 171 -20.36 -17.86 23.63
CA ASN A 171 -20.40 -18.39 22.26
C ASN A 171 -19.05 -18.22 21.56
N PRO A 172 -18.76 -19.01 20.51
CA PRO A 172 -17.58 -18.79 19.68
C PRO A 172 -17.53 -17.38 19.09
N LEU A 173 -16.35 -16.75 19.12
CA LEU A 173 -16.12 -15.45 18.50
C LEU A 173 -16.28 -15.53 16.97
N ILE A 174 -16.72 -14.44 16.36
CA ILE A 174 -17.01 -14.38 14.92
C ILE A 174 -15.71 -14.17 14.14
N THR A 175 -14.83 -13.31 14.64
CA THR A 175 -13.55 -12.99 13.98
C THR A 175 -12.40 -13.01 15.00
N PRO A 176 -12.09 -14.16 15.61
CA PRO A 176 -10.97 -14.28 16.53
C PRO A 176 -9.63 -14.09 15.80
N VAL A 177 -8.68 -13.42 16.45
CA VAL A 177 -7.27 -13.35 16.05
C VAL A 177 -6.46 -13.86 17.25
N ILE A 178 -5.56 -14.81 17.01
CA ILE A 178 -4.75 -15.51 18.03
C ILE A 178 -3.28 -15.34 17.70
#